data_AF-A0A2V8WTK1-F1
#
_entry.id   AF-A0A2V8WTK1-F1
#
_cell.length_a   1.000
_cell.length_b   1.000
_cell.length_c   1.000
_cell.angle_alpha   90.00
_cell.angle_beta   90.00
_cell.angle_gamma   90.00
#
_symmetry.space_group_name_H-M   'P 1'
#
loop_
_entity.id
_entity.type
_entity.pdbx_description
1 polymer ?
#
loop_
_entity_poly.entity_id
_entity_poly.type
_entity_poly.pdbx_seq_one_letter_code
_entity_poly.pdbx_strand_id
1 'polypeptide(L)'
;MKDACEKWKDQLLEAELTEATTKDLEEHLRACTICSRELDAVRARKAQLDELLPLVARGAEPPADFQAHVLAAAEAASGASRARRWRVWTLAGATAAIVALMIGATMYHRAAQRIPEKELAAVQRLAEWRAPSDALLATPGQEILRTMPRLGESYLNVPVKRNEEE
;
A
#
# COMPACT_ATOMS: atom_id res chain seq x y z
N MET A 1 -4.64 9.19 22.18
CA MET A 1 -4.79 10.58 22.64
C MET A 1 -4.37 11.62 21.60
N LYS A 2 -3.34 11.40 20.77
CA LYS A 2 -2.93 12.35 19.71
C LYS A 2 -3.99 12.53 18.62
N ASP A 3 -4.68 11.46 18.22
CA ASP A 3 -5.66 11.51 17.12
C ASP A 3 -6.90 12.33 17.45
N ALA A 4 -7.27 12.42 18.75
CA ALA A 4 -8.38 13.25 19.19
C ALA A 4 -8.07 14.75 19.08
N CYS A 5 -6.79 15.15 19.15
CA CYS A 5 -6.36 16.55 19.07
C CYS A 5 -6.27 17.07 17.62
N GLU A 6 -6.05 16.19 16.64
CA GLU A 6 -5.98 16.57 15.22
C GLU A 6 -7.27 17.25 14.74
N LYS A 7 -8.43 16.72 15.16
CA LYS A 7 -9.76 17.29 14.84
C LYS A 7 -9.91 18.75 15.32
N TRP A 8 -9.23 19.12 16.40
CA TRP A 8 -9.40 20.44 17.03
C TRP A 8 -8.45 21.48 16.47
N LYS A 9 -7.39 21.12 15.73
CA LYS A 9 -6.41 22.07 15.20
C LYS A 9 -7.04 23.17 14.34
N ASP A 10 -7.94 22.81 13.44
CA ASP A 10 -8.61 23.78 12.58
C ASP A 10 -9.52 24.70 13.40
N GLN A 11 -10.21 24.15 14.40
CA GLN A 11 -11.07 24.94 15.30
C GLN A 11 -10.28 25.87 16.22
N LEU A 12 -9.07 25.48 16.63
CA LEU A 12 -8.16 26.35 17.38
C LEU A 12 -7.71 27.55 16.54
N LEU A 13 -7.37 27.32 15.26
CA LEU A 13 -7.00 28.38 14.33
C LEU A 13 -8.18 29.32 14.04
N GLU A 14 -9.36 28.76 13.80
CA GLU A 14 -10.57 29.53 13.57
C GLU A 14 -10.97 30.37 14.78
N ALA A 15 -10.84 29.83 16.00
CA ALA A 15 -11.07 30.57 17.23
C ALA A 15 -10.11 31.76 17.41
N GLU A 16 -8.84 31.64 16.98
CA GLU A 16 -7.88 32.75 17.03
C GLU A 16 -8.16 33.84 15.98
N LEU A 17 -8.68 33.45 14.81
CA LEU A 17 -9.02 34.37 13.74
C LEU A 17 -10.32 35.11 14.01
N THR A 18 -11.31 34.43 14.61
CA THR A 18 -12.65 34.96 14.85
C THR A 18 -12.86 35.47 16.29
N GLU A 19 -11.89 35.21 17.17
CA GLU A 19 -11.99 35.45 18.62
C GLU A 19 -13.18 34.74 19.28
N ALA A 20 -13.76 33.74 18.60
CA ALA A 20 -14.93 33.00 19.04
C ALA A 20 -14.61 31.52 19.21
N THR A 21 -14.73 31.02 20.44
CA THR A 21 -14.62 29.59 20.74
C THR A 21 -16.01 28.94 20.79
N THR A 22 -16.15 27.78 20.17
CA THR A 22 -17.34 26.93 20.34
C THR A 22 -17.36 26.30 21.74
N LYS A 23 -18.54 25.96 22.25
CA LYS A 23 -18.68 25.33 23.58
C LYS A 23 -17.91 24.01 23.67
N ASP A 24 -17.97 23.20 22.61
CA ASP A 24 -17.28 21.91 22.56
C ASP A 24 -15.75 22.06 22.59
N LEU A 25 -15.23 23.11 21.94
CA LEU A 25 -13.81 23.44 21.99
C LEU A 25 -13.39 23.88 23.38
N GLU A 26 -14.18 24.70 24.06
CA GLU A 26 -13.90 25.17 25.42
C GLU A 26 -13.86 24.00 26.42
N GLU A 27 -14.78 23.04 26.30
CA GLU A 27 -14.79 21.82 27.10
C GLU A 27 -13.53 20.98 26.85
N HIS A 28 -13.13 20.82 25.59
CA HIS A 28 -11.89 20.12 25.23
C HIS A 28 -10.64 20.81 25.80
N LEU A 29 -10.56 22.14 25.71
CA LEU A 29 -9.44 22.93 26.23
C LEU A 29 -9.28 22.80 27.75
N ARG A 30 -10.38 22.63 28.49
CA ARG A 30 -10.33 22.36 29.93
C ARG A 30 -9.79 20.96 30.25
N ALA A 31 -10.03 19.99 29.38
CA ALA A 31 -9.59 18.60 29.56
C ALA A 31 -8.19 18.33 28.99
N CYS A 32 -7.73 19.09 28.00
CA CYS A 32 -6.50 18.84 27.25
C CYS A 32 -5.45 19.96 27.39
N THR A 33 -4.42 19.70 28.20
CA THR A 33 -3.30 20.64 28.46
C THR A 33 -2.34 20.81 27.27
N ILE A 34 -2.45 19.96 26.24
CA ILE A 34 -1.65 20.09 25.01
C ILE A 34 -2.27 21.18 24.15
N CYS A 35 -3.55 21.06 23.83
CA CYS A 35 -4.27 22.01 22.98
C CYS A 35 -4.36 23.41 23.63
N SER A 36 -4.51 23.50 24.96
CA SER A 36 -4.49 24.80 25.64
C SER A 36 -3.15 25.53 25.49
N ARG A 37 -2.04 24.80 25.66
CA ARG A 37 -0.69 25.36 25.49
C ARG A 37 -0.37 25.72 24.04
N GLU A 38 -0.86 24.94 23.08
CA GLU A 38 -0.73 25.29 21.65
C GLU A 38 -1.48 26.60 21.35
N LEU A 39 -2.70 26.75 21.86
CA LEU A 39 -3.48 27.97 21.71
C LEU A 39 -2.79 29.18 22.33
N ASP A 40 -2.28 29.05 23.55
CA ASP A 40 -1.53 30.10 24.24
C ASP A 40 -0.25 30.49 23.48
N ALA A 41 0.46 29.52 22.88
CA ALA A 41 1.63 29.78 22.05
C ALA A 41 1.28 30.56 20.78
N VAL A 42 0.15 30.23 20.13
CA VAL A 42 -0.34 30.97 18.97
C VAL A 42 -0.72 32.41 19.35
N ARG A 43 -1.45 32.59 20.46
CA ARG A 43 -1.81 33.92 21.00
C ARG A 43 -0.60 34.77 21.31
N ALA A 44 0.40 34.20 21.97
CA ALA A 44 1.63 34.89 22.32
C ALA A 44 2.37 35.38 21.06
N ARG A 45 2.42 34.55 20.02
CA ARG A 45 3.02 34.93 18.73
C ARG A 45 2.22 36.02 18.01
N LYS A 46 0.88 35.95 18.03
CA LYS A 46 0.01 37.00 17.49
C LYS A 46 0.28 38.33 18.18
N ALA A 47 0.30 38.36 19.51
CA ALA A 47 0.59 39.56 20.29
C ALA A 47 1.97 40.16 19.97
N GLN A 48 3.00 39.32 19.80
CA GLN A 48 4.33 39.77 19.35
C GLN A 48 4.30 40.41 17.96
N LEU A 49 3.54 39.84 17.02
CA LEU A 49 3.40 40.42 15.68
C LEU A 49 2.61 41.73 15.71
N ASP A 50 1.54 41.79 16.51
CA ASP A 50 0.71 42.99 16.68
C ASP A 50 1.50 44.14 17.32
N GLU A 51 2.47 43.85 18.20
CA GLU A 51 3.38 44.85 18.76
C GLU A 51 4.36 45.41 17.70
N LEU A 52 4.80 44.56 16.78
CA LEU A 52 5.72 44.95 15.70
C LEU A 52 5.01 45.66 14.53
N LEU A 53 3.72 45.40 14.33
CA LEU A 53 2.94 45.92 13.20
C LEU A 53 2.98 47.45 13.10
N PRO A 54 2.81 48.23 14.19
CA PRO A 54 2.91 49.68 14.16
C PRO A 54 4.30 50.21 13.83
N LEU A 55 5.37 49.44 14.06
CA LEU A 55 6.74 49.81 13.69
C LEU A 55 6.93 49.64 12.18
N VAL A 56 6.42 48.55 11.62
CA VAL A 56 6.42 48.30 10.18
C VAL A 56 5.55 49.33 9.46
N ALA A 57 4.33 49.57 9.95
CA ALA A 57 3.39 50.52 9.35
C ALA A 57 3.93 51.96 9.33
N ARG A 58 4.71 52.38 10.35
CA ARG A 58 5.33 53.70 10.40
C ARG A 58 6.49 53.89 9.41
N GLY A 59 7.07 52.82 8.88
CA GLY A 59 8.12 52.85 7.87
C GLY A 59 7.70 52.37 6.49
N ALA A 60 6.39 52.15 6.26
CA ALA A 60 5.88 51.45 5.09
C ALA A 60 5.57 52.34 3.89
N GLU A 61 6.40 53.34 3.60
CA GLU A 61 6.48 53.82 2.22
C GLU A 61 7.64 53.07 1.55
N PRO A 62 7.35 52.06 0.71
CA PRO A 62 8.40 51.39 -0.03
C PRO A 62 9.17 52.44 -0.85
N PRO A 63 10.50 52.35 -0.96
CA PRO A 63 11.25 53.28 -1.77
C PRO A 63 10.70 53.28 -3.20
N ALA A 64 10.75 54.42 -3.89
CA ALA A 64 10.16 54.57 -5.23
C ALA A 64 10.62 53.47 -6.22
N ASP A 65 11.83 52.94 -6.02
CA ASP A 65 12.42 51.89 -6.86
C ASP A 65 12.09 50.45 -6.41
N PHE A 66 11.31 50.26 -5.34
CA PHE A 66 10.95 48.94 -4.82
C PHE A 66 10.24 48.09 -5.89
N GLN A 67 9.31 48.69 -6.63
CA GLN A 67 8.61 48.00 -7.71
C GLN A 67 9.58 47.56 -8.80
N ALA A 68 10.51 48.43 -9.20
CA ALA A 68 11.52 48.10 -10.20
C ALA A 68 12.46 46.98 -9.72
N HIS A 69 12.88 47.00 -8.46
CA HIS A 69 13.71 45.96 -7.86
C HIS A 69 12.99 44.61 -7.76
N VAL A 70 11.70 44.60 -7.36
CA VAL A 70 10.91 43.37 -7.29
C VAL A 70 10.69 42.78 -8.69
N LEU A 71 10.38 43.62 -9.68
CA LEU A 71 10.22 43.17 -11.06
C LEU A 71 11.54 42.62 -11.64
N ALA A 72 12.65 43.33 -11.45
CA ALA A 72 13.97 42.86 -11.87
C ALA A 72 14.37 41.54 -11.19
N ALA A 73 14.07 41.38 -9.90
CA ALA A 73 14.33 40.15 -9.16
C ALA A 73 13.45 38.98 -9.64
N ALA A 74 12.17 39.23 -9.92
CA ALA A 74 11.24 38.24 -10.46
C ALA A 74 11.65 37.80 -11.88
N GLU A 75 12.05 38.74 -12.74
CA GLU A 75 12.57 38.46 -14.07
C GLU A 75 13.85 37.62 -14.00
N ALA A 76 14.81 37.99 -13.14
CA ALA A 76 16.04 37.22 -12.95
C ALA A 76 15.77 35.79 -12.44
N ALA A 77 14.85 35.62 -11.49
CA ALA A 77 14.45 34.30 -10.98
C ALA A 77 13.74 33.44 -12.04
N SER A 78 12.94 34.08 -12.92
CA SER A 78 12.27 33.39 -14.03
C SER A 78 13.26 32.84 -15.06
N GLY A 79 14.32 33.59 -15.36
CA GLY A 79 15.40 33.15 -16.26
C GLY A 79 16.22 31.99 -15.70
N ALA A 80 16.61 32.07 -14.43
CA ALA A 80 17.39 31.03 -13.76
C ALA A 80 16.62 29.70 -13.60
N SER A 81 15.32 29.77 -13.29
CA SER A 81 14.47 28.58 -13.14
C SER A 81 14.21 27.87 -14.48
N ARG A 82 14.05 28.61 -15.57
CA ARG A 82 13.87 28.05 -16.93
C ARG A 82 15.11 27.27 -17.37
N ALA A 83 16.31 27.80 -17.13
CA ALA A 83 17.58 27.12 -17.45
C ALA A 83 17.78 25.85 -16.61
N ARG A 84 17.44 25.88 -15.31
CA ARG A 84 17.48 24.70 -14.44
C ARG A 84 16.47 23.64 -14.88
N ARG A 85 15.25 24.03 -15.25
CA ARG A 85 14.19 23.11 -15.72
C ARG A 85 14.56 22.41 -17.03
N TRP A 86 15.21 23.11 -17.96
CA TRP A 86 15.75 22.53 -19.19
C TRP A 86 16.89 21.51 -18.93
N ARG A 87 17.79 21.80 -17.98
CA ARG A 87 18.84 20.85 -17.55
C ARG A 87 18.25 19.59 -16.90
N VAL A 88 17.17 19.72 -16.14
CA VAL A 88 16.50 18.56 -15.54
C VAL A 88 15.80 17.70 -16.60
N TRP A 89 15.16 18.33 -17.59
CA TRP A 89 14.50 17.59 -18.67
C TRP A 89 15.49 16.86 -19.60
N THR A 90 16.65 17.45 -19.87
CA THR A 90 17.71 16.79 -20.66
C THR A 90 18.32 15.61 -19.90
N LEU A 91 18.52 15.72 -18.59
CA LEU A 91 18.97 14.60 -17.75
C LEU A 91 17.90 13.50 -17.61
N ALA A 92 16.62 13.86 -17.49
CA ALA A 92 15.52 12.90 -17.45
C ALA A 92 15.32 12.15 -18.78
N GLY A 93 15.57 12.80 -19.91
CA GLY A 93 15.58 12.14 -21.23
C GLY A 93 16.67 11.09 -21.36
N ALA A 94 17.86 11.37 -20.80
CA ALA A 94 18.99 10.44 -20.85
C ALA A 94 18.75 9.17 -20.02
N THR A 95 18.10 9.27 -18.85
CA THR A 95 17.80 8.10 -18.02
C THR A 95 16.73 7.20 -18.63
N ALA A 96 15.71 7.78 -19.28
CA ALA A 96 14.66 7.01 -19.95
C ALA A 96 15.22 6.16 -21.10
N ALA A 97 16.18 6.69 -21.87
CA ALA A 97 16.83 5.95 -22.96
C ALA A 97 17.63 4.75 -22.45
N ILE A 98 18.34 4.90 -21.32
CA ILE A 98 19.12 3.82 -20.71
C ILE A 98 18.19 2.71 -20.20
N VAL A 99 17.07 3.07 -19.55
CA VAL A 99 16.09 2.08 -19.07
C VAL A 99 15.45 1.32 -20.23
N ALA A 100 15.07 2.01 -21.31
CA ALA A 100 14.53 1.37 -22.50
C ALA A 100 15.54 0.39 -23.14
N LEU A 101 16.83 0.76 -23.20
CA LEU A 101 17.91 -0.11 -23.67
C LEU A 101 18.08 -1.35 -22.80
N MET A 102 18.04 -1.19 -21.47
CA MET A 102 18.15 -2.31 -20.53
C MET A 102 16.95 -3.27 -20.64
N ILE A 103 15.74 -2.75 -20.79
CA ILE A 103 14.54 -3.57 -20.99
C ILE A 103 14.62 -4.30 -22.34
N GLY A 104 15.00 -3.62 -23.42
CA GLY A 104 15.20 -4.24 -24.72
C GLY A 104 16.25 -5.35 -24.70
N ALA A 105 17.39 -5.11 -24.06
CA ALA A 105 18.48 -6.08 -23.95
C ALA A 105 18.08 -7.32 -23.12
N THR A 106 17.35 -7.12 -22.01
CA THR A 106 16.89 -8.24 -21.17
C THR A 106 15.82 -9.08 -21.87
N MET A 107 14.89 -8.45 -22.60
CA MET A 107 13.91 -9.19 -23.41
C MET A 107 14.59 -9.95 -24.55
N TYR A 108 15.56 -9.35 -25.24
CA TYR A 108 16.33 -10.01 -26.29
C TYR A 108 17.10 -11.21 -25.74
N HIS A 109 17.74 -11.06 -24.58
CA HIS A 109 18.50 -12.15 -23.97
C HIS A 109 17.60 -13.30 -23.51
N ARG A 110 16.42 -13.01 -22.95
CA ARG A 110 15.42 -14.04 -22.62
C ARG A 110 14.86 -14.73 -23.86
N ALA A 111 14.63 -14.00 -24.94
CA ALA A 111 14.15 -14.59 -26.20
C ALA A 111 15.22 -15.44 -26.88
N ALA A 112 16.50 -15.07 -26.75
CA ALA A 112 17.64 -15.81 -27.27
C ALA A 112 17.94 -17.09 -26.46
N GLN A 113 17.60 -17.11 -25.16
CA GLN A 113 17.63 -18.32 -24.33
C GLN A 113 16.42 -19.21 -24.65
N ARG A 114 16.43 -19.84 -25.85
CA ARG A 114 15.49 -20.93 -26.15
C ARG A 114 15.73 -22.06 -25.15
N ILE A 115 14.63 -22.56 -24.56
CA ILE A 115 14.62 -23.65 -23.59
C ILE A 115 15.41 -24.84 -24.19
N PRO A 116 16.48 -25.31 -23.52
CA PRO A 116 17.32 -26.35 -24.08
C PRO A 116 16.53 -27.65 -24.17
N GLU A 117 16.61 -28.39 -25.28
CA GLU A 117 15.78 -29.57 -25.57
C GLU A 117 15.77 -30.62 -24.44
N LYS A 118 16.84 -30.69 -23.64
CA LYS A 118 16.94 -31.52 -22.44
C LYS A 118 15.86 -31.21 -21.38
N GLU A 119 15.45 -29.96 -21.23
CA GLU A 119 14.41 -29.55 -20.28
C GLU A 119 13.03 -29.92 -20.82
N LEU A 120 12.81 -29.81 -22.13
CA LEU A 120 11.57 -30.25 -22.77
C LEU A 120 11.39 -31.77 -22.66
N ALA A 121 12.48 -32.54 -22.83
CA ALA A 121 12.48 -33.99 -22.62
C ALA A 121 12.21 -34.38 -21.16
N ALA A 122 12.73 -33.62 -20.19
CA ALA A 122 12.43 -33.84 -18.78
C ALA A 122 10.96 -33.55 -18.43
N VAL A 123 10.37 -32.50 -19.02
CA VAL A 123 8.95 -32.18 -18.84
C VAL A 123 8.05 -33.26 -19.45
N GLN A 124 8.40 -33.81 -20.63
CA GLN A 124 7.67 -34.94 -21.19
C GLN A 124 7.72 -36.18 -20.30
N ARG A 125 8.89 -36.47 -19.71
CA ARG A 125 9.06 -37.57 -18.75
C ARG A 125 8.23 -37.39 -17.48
N LEU A 126 8.03 -36.15 -17.03
CA LEU A 126 7.18 -35.82 -15.89
C LEU A 126 5.69 -35.97 -16.23
N ALA A 127 5.28 -35.65 -17.47
CA ALA A 127 3.90 -35.82 -17.92
C ALA A 127 3.50 -37.31 -18.08
N GLU A 128 4.46 -38.20 -18.32
CA GLU A 128 4.22 -39.63 -18.51
C GLU A 128 4.15 -40.43 -17.18
N TRP A 129 4.52 -39.82 -16.05
CA TRP A 129 4.54 -40.51 -14.76
C TRP A 129 3.11 -40.75 -14.24
N ARG A 130 2.73 -42.02 -14.09
CA ARG A 130 1.45 -42.44 -13.47
C ARG A 130 1.66 -42.85 -12.02
N ALA A 131 0.72 -42.48 -11.15
CA ALA A 131 0.78 -42.81 -9.73
C ALA A 131 0.63 -44.33 -9.50
N PRO A 132 1.41 -44.96 -8.61
CA PRO A 132 1.30 -46.40 -8.32
C PRO A 132 -0.09 -46.85 -7.87
N SER A 133 -0.90 -45.92 -7.36
CA SER A 133 -2.29 -46.15 -6.95
C SER A 133 -3.30 -46.19 -8.10
N ASP A 134 -2.96 -45.74 -9.32
CA ASP A 134 -3.85 -45.85 -10.49
C ASP A 134 -4.17 -47.32 -10.80
N ALA A 135 -3.20 -48.22 -10.57
CA ALA A 135 -3.42 -49.66 -10.70
C ALA A 135 -4.40 -50.22 -9.64
N LEU A 136 -4.46 -49.60 -8.46
CA LEU A 136 -5.37 -50.01 -7.39
C LEU A 136 -6.81 -49.52 -7.61
N LEU A 137 -6.99 -48.40 -8.31
CA LEU A 137 -8.31 -47.90 -8.70
C LEU A 137 -8.90 -48.65 -9.90
N ALA A 138 -8.08 -49.36 -10.67
CA ALA A 138 -8.52 -50.20 -11.78
C ALA A 138 -9.10 -51.56 -11.35
N THR A 139 -9.11 -51.89 -10.05
CA THR A 139 -9.67 -53.16 -9.55
C THR A 139 -11.20 -53.15 -9.67
N PRO A 140 -11.82 -54.03 -10.48
CA PRO A 140 -13.23 -53.94 -10.82
C PRO A 140 -14.10 -54.43 -9.65
N GLY A 141 -14.45 -53.54 -8.74
CA GLY A 141 -15.36 -53.83 -7.62
C GLY A 141 -16.72 -54.40 -8.05
N GLN A 142 -17.11 -54.22 -9.32
CA GLN A 142 -18.34 -54.81 -9.87
C GLN A 142 -18.26 -56.33 -10.07
N GLU A 143 -17.08 -56.92 -10.29
CA GLU A 143 -16.93 -58.38 -10.42
C GLU A 143 -17.16 -59.08 -9.06
N ILE A 144 -16.73 -58.42 -7.97
CA ILE A 144 -16.88 -58.89 -6.59
C ILE A 144 -18.35 -58.83 -6.16
N LEU A 145 -19.11 -57.81 -6.60
CA LEU A 145 -20.53 -57.71 -6.32
C LEU A 145 -21.39 -58.74 -7.07
N ARG A 146 -20.92 -59.25 -8.23
CA ARG A 146 -21.63 -60.30 -8.98
C ARG A 146 -21.43 -61.71 -8.42
N THR A 147 -20.37 -61.94 -7.65
CA THR A 147 -20.01 -63.25 -7.10
C THR A 147 -20.53 -63.46 -5.67
N MET A 148 -21.06 -62.43 -5.01
CA MET A 148 -21.72 -62.58 -3.71
C MET A 148 -23.16 -63.08 -3.88
N PRO A 149 -23.59 -64.12 -3.16
CA PRO A 149 -24.98 -64.55 -3.15
C PRO A 149 -25.85 -63.53 -2.41
N ARG A 150 -27.17 -63.62 -2.62
CA ARG A 150 -28.12 -62.73 -1.96
C ARG A 150 -28.33 -63.15 -0.50
N LEU A 151 -28.44 -62.16 0.38
CA LEU A 151 -28.75 -62.35 1.81
C LEU A 151 -30.03 -63.20 1.95
N GLY A 152 -29.89 -64.42 2.47
CA GLY A 152 -31.01 -65.35 2.66
C GLY A 152 -30.74 -66.79 2.20
N GLU A 153 -29.72 -67.01 1.36
CA GLU A 153 -29.23 -68.36 1.05
C GLU A 153 -28.13 -68.72 2.06
N SER A 154 -28.41 -69.62 3.00
CA SER A 154 -27.46 -70.01 4.04
C SER A 154 -26.45 -71.04 3.50
N TYR A 155 -25.16 -70.75 3.67
CA TYR A 155 -24.05 -71.63 3.27
C TYR A 155 -23.83 -72.86 4.16
N LEU A 156 -24.57 -72.99 5.26
CA LEU A 156 -24.24 -73.94 6.32
C LEU A 156 -25.51 -74.66 6.77
N ASN A 157 -25.80 -75.78 6.12
CA ASN A 157 -26.76 -76.76 6.62
C ASN A 157 -26.05 -77.65 7.63
N VAL A 158 -25.94 -77.18 8.88
CA VAL A 158 -25.23 -77.90 9.96
C VAL A 158 -26.26 -78.48 10.93
N PRO A 159 -26.43 -79.82 10.99
CA PRO A 159 -27.34 -80.46 11.93
C PRO A 159 -26.78 -80.36 13.36
N VAL A 160 -27.52 -79.69 14.23
CA VAL A 160 -27.18 -79.53 15.64
C VAL A 160 -27.47 -80.84 16.38
N LYS A 161 -26.43 -81.54 16.85
CA LYS A 161 -26.57 -82.56 17.91
C LYS A 161 -26.33 -81.90 19.27
N ARG A 162 -27.34 -81.99 20.13
CA ARG A 162 -27.39 -81.41 21.47
C ARG A 162 -26.93 -82.41 22.53
N ASN A 163 -26.23 -81.86 23.52
CA ASN A 163 -26.08 -82.30 24.91
C ASN A 163 -25.21 -83.59 25.11
N GLU A 164 -24.56 -83.84 26.25
CA GLU A 164 -24.77 -83.55 27.68
C GLU A 164 -23.36 -83.39 28.34
N GLU A 165 -23.08 -82.42 29.22
CA GLU A 165 -23.14 -82.49 30.72
C GLU A 165 -22.49 -83.78 31.26
N GLU A 166 -21.44 -83.80 32.11
CA GLU A 166 -20.82 -82.90 33.10
C GLU A 166 -19.30 -83.14 33.14
#